data_AF-A0A7V4NZ38-F1
#
_entry.id   AF-A0A7V4NZ38-F1
#
_cell.length_a   1.000
_cell.length_b   1.000
_cell.length_c   1.000
_cell.angle_alpha   90.00
_cell.angle_beta   90.00
_cell.angle_gamma   90.00
#
_symmetry.space_group_name_H-M   'P 1'
#
loop_
_entity.id
_entity.type
_entity.pdbx_description
1 polymer ?
#
loop_
_entity_poly.entity_id
_entity_poly.type
_entity_poly.pdbx_seq_one_letter_code
_entity_poly.pdbx_strand_id
1 'polypeptide(L)'
;MALATAARGSSTTAPAARQPTFAAGGDVRLADEIVDGAPLSESALAAHVARRAAELLEGARGGDAAACVSAAEFILVRQVEPPLSRELFTGVSTAEAVQIRQRVDAAMALLDTADKTLEADPGNDALKDELSERSAMARAFGRLFAALARLRTTEFIATASSPEDNPIERDVLEACRGLSVYLDDSRPAVAASARLWQAAAYRRIGRPERALQLLPRLAVPPQEWPFDYFSRLERLYALADHGEHVAALALAATLQRRIDDWVEKEHQEPARLTCARLNEALLRGWARRLDADGRAELARNANRDADEAARAAEAMTCGALRLGETYAAEAALSGPRAASRLFGVDCRAESTVLLLAPSGAADESWRDAVEGLNAFLRSLEPSRRFAIVSVDARGMRAFPKEGLSATARREIGRGEQFIGRVRNDGDATATLADGLRRAGELKPAVILVVTSDAGDADAIGAAVEALKEQGTRVLAFWIGSGPVPTTLSRLCAELNGEARRVQPSTQPDPGVPTEEETAP
;
A
#
# COMPACT_ATOMS: atom_id res chain seq x y z
N MET A 1 0.84 13.24 -58.36
CA MET A 1 2.22 13.07 -58.89
C MET A 1 3.13 13.95 -58.05
N ALA A 2 3.79 13.39 -57.03
CA ALA A 2 5.21 12.96 -57.08
C ALA A 2 6.15 14.15 -57.35
N LEU A 3 7.21 14.50 -56.60
CA LEU A 3 8.06 13.90 -55.55
C LEU A 3 8.82 15.07 -54.88
N ALA A 4 8.93 15.14 -53.56
CA ALA A 4 10.13 14.87 -52.75
C ALA A 4 11.45 15.55 -53.20
N THR A 5 12.02 16.40 -52.33
CA THR A 5 13.48 16.37 -52.04
C THR A 5 13.73 16.86 -50.61
N ALA A 6 14.51 16.05 -49.88
CA ALA A 6 14.81 16.18 -48.46
C ALA A 6 16.06 17.03 -48.21
N ALA A 7 16.07 17.75 -47.08
CA ALA A 7 17.29 18.26 -46.46
C ALA A 7 17.43 17.62 -45.08
N ARG A 8 18.50 16.84 -44.91
CA ARG A 8 18.89 16.17 -43.66
C ARG A 8 19.63 17.18 -42.78
N GLY A 9 19.07 17.50 -41.62
CA GLY A 9 19.78 18.15 -40.51
C GLY A 9 20.08 17.12 -39.44
N SER A 10 21.36 16.84 -39.22
CA SER A 10 21.89 15.98 -38.17
C SER A 10 21.70 16.64 -36.80
N SER A 11 20.82 16.09 -35.97
CA SER A 11 20.70 16.44 -34.56
C SER A 11 21.50 15.44 -33.72
N THR A 12 22.54 15.95 -33.07
CA THR A 12 23.36 15.28 -32.06
C THR A 12 22.52 15.10 -30.78
N THR A 13 22.05 13.89 -30.53
CA THR A 13 21.40 13.51 -29.27
C THR A 13 22.44 13.39 -28.16
N ALA A 14 22.33 14.24 -27.14
CA ALA A 14 23.04 14.09 -25.87
C ALA A 14 22.49 12.87 -25.09
N PRO A 15 23.32 12.16 -24.30
CA PRO A 15 22.88 11.00 -23.54
C PRO A 15 21.97 11.43 -22.39
N ALA A 16 20.80 10.80 -22.29
CA ALA A 16 19.86 10.96 -21.19
C ALA A 16 20.52 10.56 -19.86
N ALA A 17 20.53 11.47 -18.90
CA ALA A 17 20.92 11.19 -17.53
C ALA A 17 19.94 10.16 -16.93
N ARG A 18 20.50 9.10 -16.35
CA ARG A 18 19.78 7.99 -15.70
C ARG A 18 19.09 8.48 -14.43
N GLN A 19 17.80 8.15 -14.28
CA GLN A 19 17.03 8.37 -13.07
C GLN A 19 17.21 7.18 -12.10
N PRO A 20 17.30 7.41 -10.77
CA PRO A 20 17.34 6.34 -9.78
C PRO A 20 15.96 5.72 -9.59
N THR A 21 15.89 4.39 -9.69
CA THR A 21 14.71 3.58 -9.38
C THR A 21 14.58 3.42 -7.86
N PHE A 22 13.53 3.96 -7.26
CA PHE A 22 13.16 3.73 -5.87
C PHE A 22 12.25 2.50 -5.77
N ALA A 23 12.66 1.52 -4.96
CA ALA A 23 11.89 0.33 -4.66
C ALA A 23 10.71 0.68 -3.74
N ALA A 24 9.49 0.55 -4.26
CA ALA A 24 8.26 0.62 -3.47
C ALA A 24 8.07 -0.69 -2.69
N GLY A 25 7.99 -0.58 -1.37
CA GLY A 25 7.87 -1.72 -0.46
C GLY A 25 6.41 -2.16 -0.24
N GLY A 26 6.15 -3.44 -0.52
CA GLY A 26 5.34 -4.36 0.30
C GLY A 26 3.84 -4.09 0.48
N ASP A 27 3.04 -4.74 -0.36
CA ASP A 27 1.58 -4.91 -0.25
C ASP A 27 1.11 -5.54 1.07
N VAL A 28 0.21 -4.86 1.80
CA VAL A 28 -0.75 -5.51 2.73
C VAL A 28 -2.16 -4.95 2.56
N ARG A 29 -3.02 -5.70 1.88
CA ARG A 29 -4.46 -5.42 1.72
C ARG A 29 -5.18 -5.35 3.07
N LEU A 30 -5.87 -4.24 3.36
CA LEU A 30 -6.80 -4.15 4.51
C LEU A 30 -8.08 -5.00 4.31
N ALA A 31 -8.39 -5.38 3.08
CA ALA A 31 -9.48 -6.32 2.79
C ALA A 31 -9.27 -7.69 3.46
N ASP A 32 -8.04 -8.00 3.91
CA ASP A 32 -7.68 -9.28 4.51
C ASP A 32 -7.49 -9.24 6.04
N GLU A 33 -7.79 -8.12 6.73
CA GLU A 33 -7.90 -8.10 8.20
C GLU A 33 -9.26 -8.65 8.65
N ILE A 34 -9.39 -9.91 8.33
CA ILE A 34 -10.46 -10.81 8.69
C ILE A 34 -10.25 -11.25 10.15
N VAL A 35 -11.21 -10.91 11.02
CA VAL A 35 -11.42 -11.68 12.26
C VAL A 35 -12.47 -12.73 11.91
N ASP A 36 -12.08 -14.00 11.87
CA ASP A 36 -12.98 -15.16 11.64
C ASP A 36 -13.71 -15.25 10.27
N GLY A 37 -13.08 -14.86 9.18
CA GLY A 37 -13.66 -14.88 7.82
C GLY A 37 -14.44 -13.63 7.40
N ALA A 38 -14.72 -12.68 8.31
CA ALA A 38 -15.59 -11.54 8.03
C ALA A 38 -14.85 -10.19 8.07
N PRO A 39 -15.24 -9.22 7.22
CA PRO A 39 -14.78 -7.83 7.35
C PRO A 39 -15.17 -7.29 8.72
N LEU A 40 -14.25 -6.54 9.35
CA LEU A 40 -14.53 -5.87 10.62
C LEU A 40 -15.76 -4.97 10.49
N SER A 41 -16.63 -5.01 11.49
CA SER A 41 -17.70 -4.00 11.58
C SER A 41 -17.07 -2.60 11.68
N GLU A 42 -17.78 -1.58 11.22
CA GLU A 42 -17.29 -0.19 11.26
C GLU A 42 -16.87 0.24 12.68
N SER A 43 -17.60 -0.25 13.70
CA SER A 43 -17.25 -0.05 15.11
C SER A 43 -15.95 -0.76 15.52
N ALA A 44 -15.73 -1.99 15.07
CA ALA A 44 -14.50 -2.73 15.37
C ALA A 44 -13.28 -2.13 14.65
N LEU A 45 -13.45 -1.66 13.40
CA LEU A 45 -12.43 -0.92 12.68
C LEU A 45 -12.09 0.40 13.39
N ALA A 46 -13.10 1.17 13.81
CA ALA A 46 -12.89 2.40 14.57
C ALA A 46 -12.15 2.15 15.90
N ALA A 47 -12.51 1.09 16.63
CA ALA A 47 -11.83 0.70 17.87
C ALA A 47 -10.38 0.26 17.61
N HIS A 48 -10.13 -0.49 16.53
CA HIS A 48 -8.78 -0.86 16.12
C HIS A 48 -7.94 0.37 15.79
N VAL A 49 -8.46 1.28 14.96
CA VAL A 49 -7.79 2.53 14.57
C VAL A 49 -7.48 3.38 15.80
N ALA A 50 -8.41 3.49 16.75
CA ALA A 50 -8.20 4.21 18.00
C ALA A 50 -7.09 3.57 18.86
N ARG A 51 -7.08 2.24 19.01
CA ARG A 51 -6.04 1.52 19.75
C ARG A 51 -4.67 1.71 19.09
N ARG A 52 -4.59 1.56 17.77
CA ARG A 52 -3.32 1.71 17.04
C ARG A 52 -2.78 3.13 17.12
N ALA A 53 -3.66 4.14 17.04
CA ALA A 53 -3.28 5.52 17.27
C ALA A 53 -2.72 5.73 18.69
N ALA A 54 -3.34 5.11 19.71
CA ALA A 54 -2.83 5.19 21.08
C ALA A 54 -1.44 4.57 21.23
N GLU A 55 -1.20 3.39 20.65
CA GLU A 55 0.12 2.74 20.64
C GLU A 55 1.19 3.61 19.96
N LEU A 56 0.87 4.18 18.80
CA LEU A 56 1.78 5.07 18.06
C LEU A 56 2.08 6.36 18.85
N LEU A 57 1.06 6.93 19.50
CA LEU A 57 1.22 8.08 20.38
C LEU A 57 2.08 7.77 21.61
N GLU A 58 1.96 6.57 22.19
CA GLU A 58 2.83 6.14 23.28
C GLU A 58 4.29 6.00 22.84
N GLY A 59 4.54 5.45 21.65
CA GLY A 59 5.89 5.44 21.06
C GLY A 59 6.44 6.85 20.83
N ALA A 60 5.60 7.76 20.30
CA ALA A 60 5.94 9.16 20.05
C ALA A 60 6.25 9.95 21.34
N ARG A 61 5.70 9.57 22.50
CA ARG A 61 6.03 10.21 23.80
C ARG A 61 7.50 10.07 24.18
N GLY A 62 8.19 9.07 23.62
CA GLY A 62 9.65 8.94 23.76
C GLY A 62 10.45 10.00 23.02
N GLY A 63 9.79 10.86 22.22
CA GLY A 63 10.43 11.89 21.40
C GLY A 63 11.08 11.35 20.12
N ASP A 64 10.89 10.07 19.79
CA ASP A 64 11.43 9.46 18.57
C ASP A 64 10.78 10.07 17.32
N ALA A 65 11.60 10.68 16.45
CA ALA A 65 11.11 11.41 15.28
C ALA A 65 10.36 10.49 14.31
N ALA A 66 10.86 9.28 14.08
CA ALA A 66 10.23 8.31 13.18
C ALA A 66 8.84 7.87 13.69
N ALA A 67 8.71 7.61 15.00
CA ALA A 67 7.43 7.32 15.63
C ALA A 67 6.45 8.50 15.52
N CYS A 68 6.92 9.73 15.76
CA CYS A 68 6.10 10.94 15.62
C CYS A 68 5.57 11.13 14.18
N VAL A 69 6.44 11.02 13.17
CA VAL A 69 6.04 11.12 11.74
C VAL A 69 5.03 10.03 11.39
N SER A 70 5.31 8.79 11.77
CA SER A 70 4.42 7.65 11.47
C SER A 70 3.06 7.77 12.17
N ALA A 71 3.03 8.30 13.41
CA ALA A 71 1.80 8.57 14.14
C ALA A 71 0.96 9.66 13.46
N ALA A 72 1.61 10.74 12.99
CA ALA A 72 0.94 11.82 12.28
C ALA A 72 0.34 11.33 10.94
N GLU A 73 1.12 10.63 10.12
CA GLU A 73 0.67 10.01 8.87
C GLU A 73 -0.53 9.08 9.13
N PHE A 74 -0.46 8.25 10.18
CA PHE A 74 -1.57 7.37 10.56
C PHE A 74 -2.84 8.14 10.89
N ILE A 75 -2.76 9.22 11.68
CA ILE A 75 -3.93 10.05 12.01
C ILE A 75 -4.51 10.68 10.74
N LEU A 76 -3.66 11.25 9.88
CA LEU A 76 -4.09 11.88 8.64
C LEU A 76 -4.79 10.88 7.70
N VAL A 77 -4.18 9.72 7.45
CA VAL A 77 -4.69 8.73 6.50
C VAL A 77 -5.88 7.94 7.06
N ARG A 78 -5.92 7.66 8.37
CA ARG A 78 -6.93 6.76 8.95
C ARG A 78 -8.07 7.44 9.67
N GLN A 79 -7.90 8.69 10.10
CA GLN A 79 -8.91 9.39 10.90
C GLN A 79 -9.39 10.70 10.29
N VAL A 80 -8.59 11.33 9.42
CA VAL A 80 -8.90 12.63 8.80
C VAL A 80 -9.37 12.44 7.35
N GLU A 81 -8.62 11.67 6.58
CA GLU A 81 -8.89 11.42 5.16
C GLU A 81 -10.24 10.73 4.93
N PRO A 82 -10.60 9.61 5.61
CA PRO A 82 -11.83 8.88 5.28
C PRO A 82 -13.12 9.72 5.38
N PRO A 83 -13.34 10.52 6.45
CA PRO A 83 -14.53 11.36 6.51
C PRO A 83 -14.51 12.50 5.47
N LEU A 84 -13.34 13.04 5.12
CA LEU A 84 -13.22 14.03 4.03
C LEU A 84 -13.53 13.41 2.65
N SER A 85 -13.16 12.16 2.45
CA SER A 85 -13.40 11.45 1.19
C SER A 85 -14.87 11.10 1.04
N ARG A 86 -15.52 10.77 2.16
CA ARG A 86 -16.99 10.70 2.21
C ARG A 86 -17.62 12.07 1.93
N GLU A 87 -17.03 13.16 2.43
CA GLU A 87 -17.50 14.53 2.16
C GLU A 87 -17.61 14.85 0.68
N LEU A 88 -16.70 14.31 -0.15
CA LEU A 88 -16.72 14.52 -1.60
C LEU A 88 -18.11 14.21 -2.18
N PHE A 89 -18.90 13.33 -1.56
CA PHE A 89 -20.19 12.87 -2.05
C PHE A 89 -21.37 13.28 -1.17
N THR A 90 -21.27 13.09 0.14
CA THR A 90 -22.41 13.21 1.06
C THR A 90 -22.38 14.47 1.92
N GLY A 91 -21.28 15.23 1.86
CA GLY A 91 -20.99 16.26 2.85
C GLY A 91 -20.56 15.69 4.20
N VAL A 92 -20.10 16.58 5.07
CA VAL A 92 -19.61 16.30 6.43
C VAL A 92 -20.40 17.18 7.39
N SER A 93 -20.82 16.62 8.52
CA SER A 93 -21.50 17.38 9.56
C SER A 93 -20.55 18.38 10.22
N THR A 94 -21.07 19.48 10.77
CA THR A 94 -20.26 20.46 11.52
C THR A 94 -19.49 19.80 12.67
N ALA A 95 -20.10 18.86 13.39
CA ALA A 95 -19.45 18.12 14.47
C ALA A 95 -18.26 17.28 13.97
N GLU A 96 -18.42 16.60 12.83
CA GLU A 96 -17.35 15.83 12.23
C GLU A 96 -16.23 16.73 11.68
N ALA A 97 -16.56 17.88 11.09
CA ALA A 97 -15.56 18.87 10.67
C ALA A 97 -14.72 19.38 11.86
N VAL A 98 -15.33 19.57 13.04
CA VAL A 98 -14.61 19.90 14.28
C VAL A 98 -13.65 18.77 14.67
N GLN A 99 -14.09 17.51 14.60
CA GLN A 99 -13.23 16.35 14.91
C GLN A 99 -12.06 16.21 13.93
N ILE A 100 -12.30 16.41 12.64
CA ILE A 100 -11.26 16.42 11.59
C ILE A 100 -10.19 17.45 11.95
N ARG A 101 -10.60 18.69 12.28
CA ARG A 101 -9.65 19.74 12.67
C ARG A 101 -8.83 19.35 13.91
N GLN A 102 -9.48 18.87 14.96
CA GLN A 102 -8.77 18.42 16.18
C GLN A 102 -7.73 17.33 15.90
N ARG A 103 -8.06 16.39 15.01
CA ARG A 103 -7.14 15.33 14.59
C ARG A 103 -5.98 15.86 13.76
N VAL A 104 -6.23 16.80 12.84
CA VAL A 104 -5.16 17.46 12.09
C VAL A 104 -4.25 18.24 13.04
N ASP A 105 -4.80 19.00 13.99
CA ASP A 105 -4.00 19.75 14.97
C ASP A 105 -3.10 18.81 15.80
N ALA A 106 -3.62 17.64 16.19
CA ALA A 106 -2.82 16.60 16.87
C ALA A 106 -1.71 16.03 15.97
N ALA A 107 -1.99 15.78 14.70
CA ALA A 107 -0.98 15.32 13.74
C ALA A 107 0.10 16.39 13.52
N MET A 108 -0.28 17.67 13.40
CA MET A 108 0.68 18.77 13.25
C MET A 108 1.59 18.92 14.47
N ALA A 109 1.05 18.77 15.68
CA ALA A 109 1.85 18.82 16.90
C ALA A 109 2.91 17.69 16.95
N LEU A 110 2.58 16.48 16.46
CA LEU A 110 3.54 15.39 16.34
C LEU A 110 4.65 15.70 15.33
N LEU A 111 4.30 16.29 14.18
CA LEU A 111 5.27 16.70 13.16
C LEU A 111 6.20 17.82 13.68
N ASP A 112 5.67 18.76 14.46
CA ASP A 112 6.49 19.78 15.15
C ASP A 112 7.46 19.17 16.16
N THR A 113 7.04 18.13 16.88
CA THR A 113 7.94 17.39 17.79
C THR A 113 8.99 16.63 16.99
N ALA A 114 8.62 15.96 15.89
CA ALA A 114 9.56 15.23 15.04
C ALA A 114 10.66 16.15 14.51
N ASP A 115 10.29 17.30 13.94
CA ASP A 115 11.26 18.24 13.35
C ASP A 115 12.24 18.77 14.41
N LYS A 116 11.76 19.09 15.62
CA LYS A 116 12.63 19.50 16.74
C LYS A 116 13.60 18.39 17.16
N THR A 117 13.14 17.14 17.19
CA THR A 117 14.02 16.00 17.47
C THR A 117 15.07 15.84 16.36
N LEU A 118 14.66 15.93 15.08
CA LEU A 118 15.57 15.83 13.93
C LEU A 118 16.61 16.95 13.91
N GLU A 119 16.23 18.19 14.28
CA GLU A 119 17.16 19.31 14.40
C GLU A 119 18.20 19.10 15.52
N ALA A 120 17.80 18.47 16.62
CA ALA A 120 18.66 18.20 17.77
C ALA A 120 19.56 16.97 17.61
N ASP A 121 19.22 16.03 16.73
CA ASP A 121 19.97 14.80 16.49
C ASP A 121 21.16 15.06 15.52
N PRO A 122 22.42 14.88 15.95
CA PRO A 122 23.60 14.94 15.09
C PRO A 122 23.82 13.64 14.28
N GLY A 123 22.86 12.71 14.30
CA GLY A 123 22.93 11.38 13.70
C GLY A 123 22.88 11.33 12.17
N ASN A 124 22.37 10.21 11.65
CA ASN A 124 22.42 9.83 10.24
C ASN A 124 21.65 10.81 9.32
N ASP A 125 22.39 11.63 8.57
CA ASP A 125 21.84 12.62 7.62
C ASP A 125 20.83 12.01 6.63
N ALA A 126 21.07 10.80 6.13
CA ALA A 126 20.16 10.17 5.17
C ALA A 126 18.78 9.85 5.76
N LEU A 127 18.75 9.35 7.00
CA LEU A 127 17.49 9.09 7.70
C LEU A 127 16.76 10.40 8.05
N LYS A 128 17.53 11.44 8.40
CA LYS A 128 16.99 12.76 8.70
C LYS A 128 16.36 13.39 7.46
N ASP A 129 17.00 13.28 6.30
CA ASP A 129 16.45 13.78 5.04
C ASP A 129 15.15 13.05 4.67
N GLU A 130 15.13 11.72 4.77
CA GLU A 130 13.93 10.90 4.51
C GLU A 130 12.76 11.30 5.43
N LEU A 131 13.00 11.38 6.75
CA LEU A 131 11.97 11.75 7.72
C LEU A 131 11.51 13.20 7.53
N SER A 132 12.41 14.10 7.13
CA SER A 132 12.08 15.50 6.82
C SER A 132 11.19 15.61 5.59
N GLU A 133 11.45 14.84 4.54
CA GLU A 133 10.59 14.78 3.34
C GLU A 133 9.19 14.27 3.70
N ARG A 134 9.12 13.17 4.46
CA ARG A 134 7.85 12.59 4.93
C ARG A 134 7.08 13.58 5.81
N SER A 135 7.75 14.25 6.74
CA SER A 135 7.17 15.30 7.60
C SER A 135 6.60 16.44 6.75
N ALA A 136 7.36 16.94 5.76
CA ALA A 136 6.92 17.99 4.86
C ALA A 136 5.68 17.59 4.04
N MET A 137 5.64 16.36 3.53
CA MET A 137 4.49 15.82 2.79
C MET A 137 3.26 15.72 3.69
N ALA A 138 3.39 15.11 4.86
CA ALA A 138 2.31 15.00 5.84
C ALA A 138 1.76 16.39 6.24
N ARG A 139 2.63 17.39 6.44
CA ARG A 139 2.22 18.78 6.70
C ARG A 139 1.43 19.37 5.54
N ALA A 140 1.85 19.16 4.29
CA ALA A 140 1.14 19.72 3.13
C ALA A 140 -0.29 19.20 3.02
N PHE A 141 -0.48 17.88 3.13
CA PHE A 141 -1.82 17.26 3.16
C PHE A 141 -2.62 17.69 4.40
N GLY A 142 -2.00 17.67 5.60
CA GLY A 142 -2.65 18.08 6.83
C GLY A 142 -3.18 19.51 6.78
N ARG A 143 -2.40 20.47 6.26
CA ARG A 143 -2.83 21.87 6.12
C ARG A 143 -4.04 21.99 5.22
N LEU A 144 -4.07 21.27 4.11
CA LEU A 144 -5.21 21.26 3.21
C LEU A 144 -6.45 20.67 3.88
N PHE A 145 -6.30 19.54 4.58
CA PHE A 145 -7.40 18.91 5.31
C PHE A 145 -7.99 19.80 6.41
N ALA A 146 -7.14 20.52 7.16
CA ALA A 146 -7.62 21.53 8.10
C ALA A 146 -8.37 22.67 7.41
N ALA A 147 -7.86 23.18 6.29
CA ALA A 147 -8.51 24.25 5.53
C ALA A 147 -9.89 23.81 5.00
N LEU A 148 -9.99 22.59 4.47
CA LEU A 148 -11.24 21.98 4.03
C LEU A 148 -12.24 21.83 5.19
N ALA A 149 -11.80 21.37 6.36
CA ALA A 149 -12.65 21.27 7.53
C ALA A 149 -13.19 22.64 8.00
N ARG A 150 -12.36 23.70 7.90
CA ARG A 150 -12.77 25.07 8.27
C ARG A 150 -13.87 25.65 7.37
N LEU A 151 -13.90 25.27 6.09
CA LEU A 151 -14.99 25.66 5.17
C LEU A 151 -16.37 25.20 5.67
N ARG A 152 -16.42 24.12 6.47
CA ARG A 152 -17.66 23.53 6.99
C ARG A 152 -18.08 24.04 8.36
N THR A 153 -17.13 24.48 9.18
CA THR A 153 -17.44 24.98 10.53
C THR A 153 -17.82 26.45 10.56
N THR A 154 -17.48 27.19 9.52
CA THR A 154 -17.68 28.64 9.51
C THR A 154 -18.98 28.97 8.80
N GLU A 155 -20.01 29.33 9.57
CA GLU A 155 -21.28 29.89 9.06
C GLU A 155 -21.07 31.24 8.31
N PHE A 156 -19.84 31.76 8.29
CA PHE A 156 -19.49 33.14 8.00
C PHE A 156 -19.04 33.42 6.55
N ILE A 157 -19.35 32.55 5.58
CA ILE A 157 -18.99 32.80 4.16
C ILE A 157 -19.87 33.92 3.55
N ALA A 158 -20.98 34.29 4.17
CA ALA A 158 -21.94 35.23 3.58
C ALA A 158 -21.61 36.73 3.73
N THR A 159 -20.53 37.13 4.39
CA THR A 159 -20.28 38.56 4.74
C THR A 159 -19.08 39.22 4.08
N ALA A 160 -18.20 38.47 3.40
CA ALA A 160 -17.07 39.06 2.70
C ALA A 160 -17.55 39.76 1.41
N SER A 161 -17.28 41.05 1.29
CA SER A 161 -17.66 41.85 0.10
C SER A 161 -16.79 41.54 -1.13
N SER A 162 -15.63 40.91 -0.92
CA SER A 162 -14.72 40.43 -1.97
C SER A 162 -14.21 39.03 -1.62
N PRO A 163 -14.09 38.11 -2.61
CA PRO A 163 -13.44 36.81 -2.42
C PRO A 163 -12.01 36.92 -1.88
N GLU A 164 -11.27 37.98 -2.25
CA GLU A 164 -9.88 38.18 -1.84
C GLU A 164 -9.75 38.50 -0.34
N ASP A 165 -10.82 38.98 0.28
CA ASP A 165 -10.86 39.30 1.71
C ASP A 165 -11.31 38.11 2.57
N ASN A 166 -11.66 36.97 1.95
CA ASN A 166 -12.09 35.78 2.70
C ASN A 166 -10.86 35.03 3.25
N PRO A 167 -10.60 35.08 4.57
CA PRO A 167 -9.43 34.44 5.16
C PRO A 167 -9.43 32.92 4.95
N ILE A 168 -10.60 32.29 4.86
CA ILE A 168 -10.70 30.85 4.64
C ILE A 168 -10.32 30.49 3.20
N GLU A 169 -10.76 31.28 2.23
CA GLU A 169 -10.33 31.07 0.83
C GLU A 169 -8.81 31.21 0.72
N ARG A 170 -8.23 32.22 1.38
CA ARG A 170 -6.77 32.41 1.42
C ARG A 170 -6.05 31.21 2.03
N ASP A 171 -6.53 30.69 3.17
CA ASP A 171 -5.96 29.50 3.82
C ASP A 171 -5.99 28.27 2.89
N VAL A 172 -7.10 28.08 2.17
CA VAL A 172 -7.24 26.98 1.20
C VAL A 172 -6.25 27.15 0.03
N LEU A 173 -6.14 28.36 -0.53
CA LEU A 173 -5.21 28.66 -1.62
C LEU A 173 -3.75 28.48 -1.21
N GLU A 174 -3.39 28.87 0.02
CA GLU A 174 -2.06 28.63 0.59
C GLU A 174 -1.78 27.14 0.76
N ALA A 175 -2.74 26.38 1.29
CA ALA A 175 -2.60 24.93 1.41
C ALA A 175 -2.47 24.24 0.04
N CYS A 176 -3.24 24.66 -0.98
CA CYS A 176 -3.11 24.18 -2.35
C CYS A 176 -1.71 24.45 -2.92
N ARG A 177 -1.12 25.63 -2.64
CA ARG A 177 0.26 25.95 -3.03
C ARG A 177 1.28 25.06 -2.32
N GLY A 178 1.07 24.77 -1.04
CA GLY A 178 1.91 23.81 -0.31
C GLY A 178 1.85 22.41 -0.93
N LEU A 179 0.68 21.98 -1.38
CA LEU A 179 0.49 20.68 -2.00
C LEU A 179 0.98 20.63 -3.46
N SER A 180 1.19 21.77 -4.14
CA SER A 180 1.55 21.80 -5.56
C SER A 180 2.93 21.24 -5.86
N VAL A 181 3.82 21.19 -4.87
CA VAL A 181 5.16 20.59 -5.01
C VAL A 181 5.09 19.08 -5.26
N TYR A 182 3.98 18.43 -4.90
CA TYR A 182 3.77 16.98 -5.04
C TYR A 182 2.99 16.59 -6.30
N LEU A 183 2.64 17.55 -7.18
CA LEU A 183 1.90 17.24 -8.42
C LEU A 183 2.73 16.42 -9.42
N ASP A 184 4.05 16.58 -9.37
CA ASP A 184 5.04 15.90 -10.21
C ASP A 184 5.92 14.94 -9.38
N ASP A 185 5.43 14.48 -8.22
CA ASP A 185 6.13 13.51 -7.38
C ASP A 185 6.41 12.22 -8.16
N SER A 186 7.59 11.63 -7.97
CA SER A 186 7.99 10.39 -8.63
C SER A 186 7.12 9.20 -8.24
N ARG A 187 6.39 9.27 -7.12
CA ARG A 187 5.41 8.28 -6.68
C ARG A 187 4.05 8.63 -7.31
N PRO A 188 3.56 7.85 -8.29
CA PRO A 188 2.33 8.18 -9.03
C PRO A 188 1.10 8.35 -8.13
N ALA A 189 0.96 7.52 -7.10
CA ALA A 189 -0.12 7.61 -6.12
C ALA A 189 -0.12 8.94 -5.34
N VAL A 190 1.05 9.46 -4.96
CA VAL A 190 1.18 10.76 -4.27
C VAL A 190 0.75 11.89 -5.21
N ALA A 191 1.24 11.87 -6.45
CA ALA A 191 0.86 12.85 -7.46
C ALA A 191 -0.64 12.83 -7.79
N ALA A 192 -1.25 11.65 -7.90
CA ALA A 192 -2.67 11.49 -8.13
C ALA A 192 -3.51 11.98 -6.94
N SER A 193 -3.10 11.65 -5.71
CA SER A 193 -3.72 12.14 -4.47
C SER A 193 -3.62 13.67 -4.35
N ALA A 194 -2.44 14.25 -4.61
CA ALA A 194 -2.23 15.70 -4.59
C ALA A 194 -3.13 16.43 -5.61
N ARG A 195 -3.24 15.89 -6.84
CA ARG A 195 -4.15 16.41 -7.88
C ARG A 195 -5.61 16.37 -7.44
N LEU A 196 -6.06 15.23 -6.91
CA LEU A 196 -7.42 15.04 -6.42
C LEU A 196 -7.77 16.07 -5.35
N TRP A 197 -6.96 16.15 -4.28
CA TRP A 197 -7.28 16.99 -3.14
C TRP A 197 -7.18 18.49 -3.45
N GLN A 198 -6.23 18.92 -4.28
CA GLN A 198 -6.20 20.31 -4.76
C GLN A 198 -7.44 20.65 -5.59
N ALA A 199 -7.82 19.79 -6.54
CA ALA A 199 -9.00 20.03 -7.35
C ALA A 199 -10.27 20.10 -6.49
N ALA A 200 -10.37 19.20 -5.51
CA ALA A 200 -11.45 19.19 -4.54
C ALA A 200 -11.54 20.47 -3.71
N ALA A 201 -10.40 21.04 -3.35
CA ALA A 201 -10.31 22.31 -2.65
C ALA A 201 -10.70 23.50 -3.54
N TYR A 202 -10.16 23.59 -4.76
CA TYR A 202 -10.51 24.64 -5.72
C TYR A 202 -12.01 24.67 -6.01
N ARG A 203 -12.64 23.51 -6.23
CA ARG A 203 -14.08 23.44 -6.46
C ARG A 203 -14.88 23.97 -5.27
N ARG A 204 -14.52 23.58 -4.05
CA ARG A 204 -15.22 23.98 -2.82
C ARG A 204 -15.15 25.48 -2.52
N ILE A 205 -14.10 26.16 -2.98
CA ILE A 205 -14.00 27.63 -2.90
C ILE A 205 -14.56 28.35 -4.14
N GLY A 206 -15.38 27.67 -4.95
CA GLY A 206 -16.05 28.27 -6.10
C GLY A 206 -15.15 28.53 -7.31
N ARG A 207 -14.06 27.76 -7.47
CA ARG A 207 -13.14 27.85 -8.63
C ARG A 207 -13.15 26.54 -9.46
N PRO A 208 -14.30 26.13 -10.02
CA PRO A 208 -14.42 24.86 -10.74
C PRO A 208 -13.52 24.77 -11.98
N GLU A 209 -13.23 25.88 -12.65
CA GLU A 209 -12.36 25.89 -13.85
C GLU A 209 -10.92 25.46 -13.50
N ARG A 210 -10.42 25.88 -12.32
CA ARG A 210 -9.11 25.45 -11.81
C ARG A 210 -9.10 23.97 -11.47
N ALA A 211 -10.18 23.46 -10.87
CA ALA A 211 -10.33 22.03 -10.64
C ALA A 211 -10.31 21.25 -11.96
N LEU A 212 -11.05 21.70 -12.99
CA LEU A 212 -11.11 21.04 -14.30
C LEU A 212 -9.76 21.00 -15.04
N GLN A 213 -8.86 21.96 -14.78
CA GLN A 213 -7.50 21.99 -15.31
C GLN A 213 -6.59 20.92 -14.69
N LEU A 214 -6.79 20.59 -13.42
CA LEU A 214 -6.00 19.58 -12.71
C LEU A 214 -6.49 18.15 -12.96
N LEU A 215 -7.80 17.98 -13.15
CA LEU A 215 -8.43 16.67 -13.15
C LEU A 215 -8.30 15.94 -14.50
N PRO A 216 -7.99 14.63 -14.48
CA PRO A 216 -7.80 13.83 -15.69
C PRO A 216 -9.10 13.73 -16.51
N ARG A 217 -8.95 13.46 -17.81
CA ARG A 217 -10.09 13.25 -18.71
C ARG A 217 -10.82 11.96 -18.37
N LEU A 218 -12.14 11.99 -18.45
CA LEU A 218 -13.02 10.86 -18.13
C LEU A 218 -12.92 9.68 -19.09
N ALA A 219 -12.43 9.86 -20.32
CA ALA A 219 -12.44 8.80 -21.34
C ALA A 219 -11.34 7.73 -21.16
N VAL A 220 -10.38 7.96 -20.26
CA VAL A 220 -9.22 7.07 -20.04
C VAL A 220 -9.46 6.22 -18.80
N PRO A 221 -9.05 4.93 -18.76
CA PRO A 221 -9.07 4.13 -17.55
C PRO A 221 -8.23 4.77 -16.42
N PRO A 222 -8.63 4.64 -15.13
CA PRO A 222 -7.78 5.00 -14.00
C PRO A 222 -6.43 4.30 -14.10
N GLN A 223 -5.33 5.04 -13.90
CA GLN A 223 -3.99 4.46 -13.78
C GLN A 223 -3.67 4.22 -12.31
N GLU A 224 -3.96 5.22 -11.47
CA GLU A 224 -3.68 5.17 -10.03
C GLU A 224 -4.95 4.98 -9.23
N TRP A 225 -5.30 3.72 -8.96
CA TRP A 225 -6.41 3.40 -8.07
C TRP A 225 -6.03 3.72 -6.61
N PRO A 226 -6.95 4.30 -5.80
CA PRO A 226 -8.30 4.77 -6.13
C PRO A 226 -8.34 6.22 -6.65
N PHE A 227 -7.26 7.00 -6.53
CA PHE A 227 -7.29 8.47 -6.68
C PHE A 227 -7.79 8.94 -8.04
N ASP A 228 -7.40 8.25 -9.11
CA ASP A 228 -7.82 8.58 -10.45
C ASP A 228 -9.33 8.36 -10.67
N TYR A 229 -9.92 7.38 -10.00
CA TYR A 229 -11.37 7.17 -10.02
C TYR A 229 -12.09 8.30 -9.30
N PHE A 230 -11.67 8.65 -8.08
CA PHE A 230 -12.24 9.79 -7.36
C PHE A 230 -12.02 11.12 -8.10
N SER A 231 -10.89 11.29 -8.78
CA SER A 231 -10.61 12.47 -9.61
C SER A 231 -11.60 12.60 -10.77
N ARG A 232 -12.02 11.47 -11.36
CA ARG A 232 -13.06 11.45 -12.39
C ARG A 232 -14.43 11.84 -11.82
N LEU A 233 -14.77 11.38 -10.61
CA LEU A 233 -16.00 11.79 -9.92
C LEU A 233 -15.97 13.29 -9.58
N GLU A 234 -14.84 13.78 -9.06
CA GLU A 234 -14.67 15.21 -8.73
C GLU A 234 -14.75 16.09 -9.98
N ARG A 235 -14.32 15.58 -11.14
CA ARG A 235 -14.46 16.27 -12.42
C ARG A 235 -15.92 16.48 -12.79
N LEU A 236 -16.77 15.48 -12.53
CA LEU A 236 -18.20 15.56 -12.80
C LEU A 236 -18.88 16.59 -11.90
N TYR A 237 -18.49 16.67 -10.61
CA TYR A 237 -18.92 17.76 -9.74
C TYR A 237 -18.44 19.12 -10.24
N ALA A 238 -17.17 19.26 -10.64
CA ALA A 238 -16.64 20.52 -11.14
C ALA A 238 -17.33 20.99 -12.43
N LEU A 239 -17.70 20.08 -13.33
CA LEU A 239 -18.51 20.41 -14.51
C LEU A 239 -19.90 20.94 -14.12
N ALA A 240 -20.57 20.30 -13.16
CA ALA A 240 -21.88 20.75 -12.69
C ALA A 240 -21.80 22.12 -11.98
N ASP A 241 -20.77 22.32 -11.14
CA ASP A 241 -20.52 23.62 -10.48
C ASP A 241 -20.16 24.72 -11.50
N HIS A 242 -19.59 24.37 -12.65
CA HIS A 242 -19.38 25.27 -13.80
C HIS A 242 -20.66 25.51 -14.63
N GLY A 243 -21.79 24.90 -14.26
CA GLY A 243 -23.08 25.03 -14.93
C GLY A 243 -23.38 23.94 -15.97
N GLU A 244 -22.44 23.05 -16.27
CA GLU A 244 -22.55 22.01 -17.32
C GLU A 244 -23.22 20.71 -16.82
N HIS A 245 -24.36 20.82 -16.13
CA HIS A 245 -25.06 19.68 -15.49
C HIS A 245 -25.37 18.53 -16.45
N VAL A 246 -25.82 18.85 -17.68
CA VAL A 246 -26.17 17.82 -18.68
C VAL A 246 -24.94 17.03 -19.11
N ALA A 247 -23.81 17.70 -19.29
CA ALA A 247 -22.54 17.05 -19.65
C ALA A 247 -22.06 16.17 -18.49
N ALA A 248 -22.12 16.67 -17.26
CA ALA A 248 -21.80 15.90 -16.06
C ALA A 248 -22.64 14.62 -15.95
N LEU A 249 -23.97 14.71 -16.11
CA LEU A 249 -24.88 13.55 -16.05
C LEU A 249 -24.59 12.54 -17.17
N ALA A 250 -24.38 12.99 -18.41
CA ALA A 250 -24.08 12.11 -19.54
C ALA A 250 -22.73 11.37 -19.35
N LEU A 251 -21.73 12.07 -18.82
CA LEU A 251 -20.44 11.49 -18.51
C LEU A 251 -20.48 10.55 -17.30
N ALA A 252 -21.29 10.85 -16.28
CA ALA A 252 -21.51 9.96 -15.15
C ALA A 252 -22.16 8.63 -15.58
N ALA A 253 -23.15 8.68 -16.48
CA ALA A 253 -23.74 7.48 -17.09
C ALA A 253 -22.71 6.69 -17.92
N THR A 254 -21.74 7.37 -18.53
CA THR A 254 -20.64 6.71 -19.24
C THR A 254 -19.66 6.06 -18.27
N LEU A 255 -19.28 6.74 -17.19
CA LEU A 255 -18.44 6.20 -16.14
C LEU A 255 -19.08 4.95 -15.52
N GLN A 256 -20.37 4.99 -15.18
CA GLN A 256 -21.12 3.85 -14.62
C GLN A 256 -21.01 2.60 -15.50
N ARG A 257 -21.13 2.75 -16.82
CA ARG A 257 -21.02 1.63 -17.78
C ARG A 257 -19.60 1.09 -17.92
N ARG A 258 -18.59 1.85 -17.52
CA ARG A 258 -17.17 1.49 -17.61
C ARG A 258 -16.61 0.90 -16.32
N ILE A 259 -17.35 0.93 -15.20
CA ILE A 259 -16.86 0.43 -13.91
C ILE A 259 -16.38 -1.01 -14.03
N ASP A 260 -17.13 -1.86 -14.72
CA ASP A 260 -16.81 -3.28 -14.85
C ASP A 260 -15.53 -3.53 -15.66
N ASP A 261 -15.24 -2.64 -16.61
CA ASP A 261 -14.04 -2.67 -17.45
C ASP A 261 -12.79 -2.13 -16.72
N TRP A 262 -12.99 -1.19 -15.78
CA TRP A 262 -11.91 -0.38 -15.20
C TRP A 262 -11.55 -0.75 -13.77
N VAL A 263 -12.47 -1.36 -13.05
CA VAL A 263 -12.37 -1.57 -11.61
C VAL A 263 -12.26 -3.05 -11.32
N GLU A 264 -11.29 -3.42 -10.48
CA GLU A 264 -11.14 -4.79 -9.99
C GLU A 264 -12.44 -5.28 -9.34
N LYS A 265 -12.74 -6.57 -9.50
CA LYS A 265 -14.03 -7.16 -9.12
C LYS A 265 -14.41 -6.89 -7.66
N GLU A 266 -13.44 -6.87 -6.75
CA GLU A 266 -13.63 -6.58 -5.33
C GLU A 266 -14.06 -5.13 -5.04
N HIS A 267 -13.84 -4.21 -5.97
CA HIS A 267 -14.16 -2.79 -5.84
C HIS A 267 -15.31 -2.32 -6.74
N GLN A 268 -15.83 -3.16 -7.64
CA GLN A 268 -16.88 -2.79 -8.58
C GLN A 268 -18.17 -2.34 -7.88
N GLU A 269 -18.67 -3.12 -6.93
CA GLU A 269 -19.89 -2.77 -6.18
C GLU A 269 -19.75 -1.44 -5.40
N PRO A 270 -18.70 -1.24 -4.57
CA PRO A 270 -18.44 0.05 -3.93
C PRO A 270 -18.33 1.21 -4.94
N ALA A 271 -17.67 1.01 -6.08
CA ALA A 271 -17.53 2.02 -7.12
C ALA A 271 -18.90 2.39 -7.72
N ARG A 272 -19.74 1.40 -8.02
CA ARG A 272 -21.12 1.60 -8.54
C ARG A 272 -21.97 2.37 -7.54
N LEU A 273 -21.88 2.04 -6.26
CA LEU A 273 -22.58 2.77 -5.21
C LEU A 273 -22.14 4.23 -5.14
N THR A 274 -20.83 4.48 -5.17
CA THR A 274 -20.30 5.86 -5.16
C THR A 274 -20.75 6.65 -6.41
N CYS A 275 -20.77 6.03 -7.58
CA CYS A 275 -21.24 6.67 -8.81
C CYS A 275 -22.77 6.92 -8.80
N ALA A 276 -23.56 6.03 -8.19
CA ALA A 276 -24.99 6.23 -7.99
C ALA A 276 -25.28 7.42 -7.06
N ARG A 277 -24.53 7.54 -5.96
CA ARG A 277 -24.60 8.70 -5.03
C ARG A 277 -24.21 10.01 -5.71
N LEU A 278 -23.18 9.98 -6.57
CA LEU A 278 -22.82 11.12 -7.42
C LEU A 278 -24.00 11.52 -8.33
N ASN A 279 -24.61 10.56 -9.04
CA ASN A 279 -25.74 10.84 -9.93
C ASN A 279 -26.91 11.48 -9.20
N GLU A 280 -27.26 10.98 -8.01
CA GLU A 280 -28.27 11.61 -7.15
C GLU A 280 -27.90 13.09 -6.88
N ALA A 281 -26.67 13.34 -6.42
CA ALA A 281 -26.23 14.69 -6.09
C ALA A 281 -26.26 15.65 -7.29
N LEU A 282 -25.83 15.18 -8.47
CA LEU A 282 -25.86 15.94 -9.72
C LEU A 282 -27.30 16.27 -10.16
N LEU A 283 -28.22 15.30 -10.09
CA LEU A 283 -29.63 15.50 -10.42
C LEU A 283 -30.31 16.49 -9.47
N ARG A 284 -30.05 16.40 -8.16
CA ARG A 284 -30.57 17.38 -7.18
C ARG A 284 -30.00 18.78 -7.42
N GLY A 285 -28.72 18.89 -7.76
CA GLY A 285 -28.09 20.15 -8.16
C GLY A 285 -28.76 20.77 -9.38
N TRP A 286 -28.97 19.96 -10.41
CA TRP A 286 -29.63 20.38 -11.65
C TRP A 286 -31.08 20.80 -11.42
N ALA A 287 -31.83 20.04 -10.61
CA ALA A 287 -33.21 20.36 -10.25
C ALA A 287 -33.31 21.73 -9.57
N ARG A 288 -32.43 22.02 -8.60
CA ARG A 288 -32.36 23.35 -7.96
C ARG A 288 -32.10 24.46 -8.97
N ARG A 289 -31.19 24.23 -9.92
CA ARG A 289 -30.87 25.22 -10.95
C ARG A 289 -32.06 25.46 -11.89
N LEU A 290 -32.71 24.40 -12.36
CA LEU A 290 -33.90 24.48 -13.21
C LEU A 290 -35.04 25.23 -12.52
N ASP A 291 -35.24 25.00 -11.22
CA ASP A 291 -36.25 25.69 -10.44
C ASP A 291 -35.95 27.20 -10.33
N ALA A 292 -34.69 27.56 -10.03
CA ALA A 292 -34.23 28.96 -10.01
C ALA A 292 -34.39 29.66 -11.37
N ASP A 293 -34.25 28.93 -12.48
CA ASP A 293 -34.47 29.42 -13.84
C ASP A 293 -35.97 29.41 -14.25
N GLY A 294 -36.90 29.11 -13.33
CA GLY A 294 -38.35 29.12 -13.58
C GLY A 294 -38.90 27.88 -14.32
N ARG A 295 -38.12 26.81 -14.42
CA ARG A 295 -38.46 25.58 -15.17
C ARG A 295 -38.96 24.47 -14.23
N ALA A 296 -40.01 24.78 -13.46
CA ALA A 296 -40.50 23.95 -12.36
C ALA A 296 -40.85 22.50 -12.74
N GLU A 297 -41.41 22.25 -13.93
CA GLU A 297 -41.74 20.89 -14.36
C GLU A 297 -40.50 20.02 -14.58
N LEU A 298 -39.47 20.58 -15.22
CA LEU A 298 -38.21 19.89 -15.43
C LEU A 298 -37.45 19.68 -14.12
N ALA A 299 -37.52 20.65 -13.20
CA ALA A 299 -36.99 20.49 -11.85
C ALA A 299 -37.67 19.33 -11.11
N ARG A 300 -38.99 19.19 -11.20
CA ARG A 300 -39.72 18.04 -10.63
C ARG A 300 -39.29 16.71 -11.25
N ASN A 301 -39.12 16.66 -12.58
CA ASN A 301 -38.64 15.46 -13.27
C ASN A 301 -37.23 15.08 -12.78
N ALA A 302 -36.30 16.03 -12.74
CA ALA A 302 -34.94 15.79 -12.25
C ALA A 302 -34.92 15.33 -10.77
N ASN A 303 -35.80 15.87 -9.93
CA ASN A 303 -35.93 15.40 -8.53
C ASN A 303 -36.46 13.97 -8.45
N ARG A 304 -37.46 13.60 -9.26
CA ARG A 304 -37.96 12.22 -9.32
C ARG A 304 -36.84 11.26 -9.74
N ASP A 305 -36.08 11.62 -10.76
CA ASP A 305 -34.95 10.81 -11.25
C ASP A 305 -33.84 10.71 -10.17
N ALA A 306 -33.63 11.78 -9.39
CA ALA A 306 -32.72 11.75 -8.24
C ALA A 306 -33.20 10.78 -7.15
N ASP A 307 -34.49 10.75 -6.85
CA ASP A 307 -35.07 9.84 -5.86
C ASP A 307 -35.03 8.37 -6.36
N GLU A 308 -35.12 8.14 -7.66
CA GLU A 308 -34.86 6.81 -8.26
C GLU A 308 -33.40 6.39 -8.10
N ALA A 309 -32.45 7.28 -8.39
CA ALA A 309 -31.03 7.03 -8.17
C ALA A 309 -30.71 6.76 -6.68
N ALA A 310 -31.33 7.51 -5.75
CA ALA A 310 -31.20 7.31 -4.32
C ALA A 310 -31.69 5.91 -3.90
N ARG A 311 -32.89 5.49 -4.36
CA ARG A 311 -33.41 4.14 -4.09
C ARG A 311 -32.52 3.04 -4.65
N ALA A 312 -31.94 3.23 -5.84
CA ALA A 312 -31.00 2.27 -6.42
C ALA A 312 -29.72 2.16 -5.58
N ALA A 313 -29.20 3.27 -5.07
CA ALA A 313 -28.05 3.29 -4.16
C ALA A 313 -28.36 2.63 -2.81
N GLU A 314 -29.56 2.84 -2.25
CA GLU A 314 -29.99 2.22 -0.99
C GLU A 314 -30.21 0.70 -1.11
N ALA A 315 -30.56 0.21 -2.30
CA ALA A 315 -30.72 -1.22 -2.55
C ALA A 315 -29.38 -1.98 -2.62
N MET A 316 -28.26 -1.28 -2.79
CA MET A 316 -26.91 -1.87 -2.77
C MET A 316 -26.49 -2.15 -1.32
N THR A 317 -26.10 -3.39 -1.03
CA THR A 317 -25.72 -3.84 0.32
C THR A 317 -24.25 -3.58 0.67
N CYS A 318 -23.47 -3.05 -0.27
CA CYS A 318 -22.04 -2.77 -0.09
C CYS A 318 -21.80 -1.40 0.57
N GLY A 319 -20.63 -1.22 1.18
CA GLY A 319 -20.15 0.09 1.61
C GLY A 319 -19.70 0.92 0.39
N ALA A 320 -19.88 2.24 0.43
CA ALA A 320 -19.32 3.13 -0.58
C ALA A 320 -17.79 3.05 -0.56
N LEU A 321 -17.16 3.16 -1.74
CA LEU A 321 -15.70 3.13 -1.85
C LEU A 321 -15.07 4.23 -0.98
N ARG A 322 -14.03 3.90 -0.21
CA ARG A 322 -13.25 4.85 0.60
C ARG A 322 -11.80 4.89 0.12
N LEU A 323 -11.26 6.09 -0.04
CA LEU A 323 -9.85 6.33 -0.42
C LEU A 323 -8.86 5.76 0.63
N GLY A 324 -9.14 5.94 1.93
CA GLY A 324 -8.29 5.42 3.02
C GLY A 324 -8.32 3.89 3.23
N GLU A 325 -9.31 3.16 2.69
CA GLU A 325 -9.34 1.69 2.76
C GLU A 325 -8.36 1.05 1.76
N THR A 326 -8.02 1.77 0.69
CA THR A 326 -7.09 1.34 -0.36
C THR A 326 -5.65 1.82 -0.09
N TYR A 327 -5.45 2.99 0.55
CA TYR A 327 -4.14 3.49 1.01
C TYR A 327 -3.43 2.53 2.00
N ALA A 328 -4.22 1.69 2.65
CA ALA A 328 -3.74 0.69 3.58
C ALA A 328 -2.76 -0.31 3.00
N ALA A 329 -2.85 -0.53 1.69
CA ALA A 329 -2.03 -1.49 0.98
C ALA A 329 -0.56 -1.11 0.93
N GLU A 330 -0.24 0.19 0.94
CA GLU A 330 1.12 0.68 0.62
C GLU A 330 1.77 1.54 1.71
N ALA A 331 1.04 1.98 2.73
CA ALA A 331 1.61 2.78 3.83
C ALA A 331 2.09 1.91 5.01
N ALA A 332 3.33 1.45 4.90
CA ALA A 332 4.27 1.07 5.98
C ALA A 332 3.73 0.18 7.12
N LEU A 333 4.02 -1.12 7.02
CA LEU A 333 4.24 -2.00 8.18
C LEU A 333 5.75 -2.14 8.45
N SER A 334 6.31 -1.26 9.26
CA SER A 334 7.53 -1.57 10.00
C SER A 334 7.15 -2.51 11.16
N GLY A 335 7.10 -3.81 10.89
CA GLY A 335 6.71 -4.80 11.90
C GLY A 335 7.05 -6.27 11.56
N PRO A 336 7.51 -7.08 12.52
CA PRO A 336 7.88 -8.51 12.35
C PRO A 336 6.79 -9.44 11.76
N ARG A 337 5.55 -8.97 11.66
CA ARG A 337 4.41 -9.73 11.12
C ARG A 337 4.35 -9.76 9.58
N ALA A 338 5.08 -8.89 8.88
CA ALA A 338 5.06 -8.85 7.41
C ALA A 338 5.79 -10.05 6.77
N ALA A 339 6.88 -10.52 7.39
CA ALA A 339 7.66 -11.63 6.83
C ALA A 339 6.97 -13.00 6.94
N SER A 340 6.08 -13.20 7.93
CA SER A 340 5.32 -14.46 8.01
C SER A 340 4.28 -14.60 6.90
N ARG A 341 3.80 -13.49 6.34
CA ARG A 341 2.86 -13.45 5.20
C ARG A 341 3.55 -13.60 3.84
N LEU A 342 4.82 -13.18 3.72
CA LEU A 342 5.64 -13.42 2.51
C LEU A 342 5.72 -14.90 2.13
N PHE A 343 5.63 -15.77 3.15
CA PHE A 343 5.65 -17.22 2.98
C PHE A 343 4.25 -17.87 2.92
N GLY A 344 3.15 -17.12 3.07
CA GLY A 344 1.78 -17.64 2.95
C GLY A 344 1.48 -18.90 3.76
N VAL A 345 2.17 -19.08 4.89
CA VAL A 345 2.12 -20.29 5.71
C VAL A 345 1.02 -20.15 6.77
N ASP A 346 -0.02 -20.99 6.72
CA ASP A 346 -0.96 -21.13 7.85
C ASP A 346 -0.25 -21.84 9.02
N CYS A 347 0.16 -21.05 10.02
CA CYS A 347 1.07 -21.45 11.10
C CYS A 347 0.42 -22.38 12.17
N ARG A 348 -0.70 -23.04 11.85
CA ARG A 348 -1.44 -23.90 12.79
C ARG A 348 -0.72 -25.20 13.14
N ALA A 349 0.30 -25.59 12.39
CA ALA A 349 1.05 -26.81 12.64
C ALA A 349 1.90 -26.76 13.91
N GLU A 350 1.83 -27.79 14.75
CA GLU A 350 2.55 -27.86 16.03
C GLU A 350 4.07 -27.79 15.88
N SER A 351 4.58 -28.07 14.67
CA SER A 351 6.01 -27.99 14.37
C SER A 351 6.31 -27.58 12.92
N THR A 352 7.43 -26.88 12.73
CA THR A 352 7.89 -26.35 11.44
C THR A 352 9.36 -26.69 11.21
N VAL A 353 9.71 -27.14 9.99
CA VAL A 353 11.11 -27.43 9.63
C VAL A 353 11.51 -26.51 8.48
N LEU A 354 12.50 -25.65 8.67
CA LEU A 354 12.94 -24.68 7.66
C LEU A 354 14.17 -25.24 6.96
N LEU A 355 14.16 -25.38 5.63
CA LEU A 355 15.27 -25.98 4.85
C LEU A 355 15.96 -24.92 3.99
N LEU A 356 17.07 -24.37 4.45
CA LEU A 356 17.82 -23.35 3.72
C LEU A 356 18.81 -24.01 2.77
N ALA A 357 18.85 -23.59 1.50
CA ALA A 357 19.83 -24.06 0.52
C ALA A 357 20.67 -22.86 0.03
N PRO A 358 21.65 -22.38 0.81
CA PRO A 358 22.44 -21.17 0.50
C PRO A 358 23.33 -21.24 -0.75
N SER A 359 23.45 -22.41 -1.36
CA SER A 359 24.35 -22.67 -2.48
C SER A 359 24.02 -21.80 -3.69
N GLY A 360 25.04 -21.12 -4.23
CA GLY A 360 24.90 -20.29 -5.43
C GLY A 360 24.12 -18.98 -5.25
N ALA A 361 23.78 -18.58 -4.02
CA ALA A 361 23.10 -17.29 -3.78
C ALA A 361 24.09 -16.14 -3.88
N ALA A 362 23.74 -15.14 -4.70
CA ALA A 362 24.32 -13.82 -4.54
C ALA A 362 24.13 -13.36 -3.09
N ASP A 363 25.13 -12.67 -2.53
CA ASP A 363 25.13 -12.24 -1.12
C ASP A 363 23.85 -11.47 -0.73
N GLU A 364 23.22 -10.80 -1.69
CA GLU A 364 21.97 -10.04 -1.51
C GLU A 364 20.74 -10.95 -1.40
N SER A 365 20.53 -11.89 -2.34
CA SER A 365 19.42 -12.85 -2.26
C SER A 365 19.46 -13.69 -0.98
N TRP A 366 20.68 -14.03 -0.53
CA TRP A 366 20.88 -14.71 0.74
C TRP A 366 20.57 -13.81 1.94
N ARG A 367 20.94 -12.53 1.89
CA ARG A 367 20.59 -11.56 2.94
C ARG A 367 19.07 -11.41 3.07
N ASP A 368 18.36 -11.26 1.95
CA ASP A 368 16.91 -11.16 1.92
C ASP A 368 16.23 -12.42 2.48
N ALA A 369 16.74 -13.60 2.10
CA ALA A 369 16.29 -14.88 2.65
C ALA A 369 16.45 -14.95 4.18
N VAL A 370 17.62 -14.54 4.67
CA VAL A 370 17.99 -14.55 6.09
C VAL A 370 17.12 -13.57 6.88
N GLU A 371 16.88 -12.37 6.35
CA GLU A 371 16.02 -11.36 6.97
C GLU A 371 14.56 -11.82 7.04
N GLY A 372 14.03 -12.33 5.94
CA GLY A 372 12.69 -12.93 5.89
C GLY A 372 12.54 -14.07 6.90
N LEU A 373 13.54 -14.95 6.98
CA LEU A 373 13.53 -16.06 7.94
C LEU A 373 13.59 -15.58 9.39
N ASN A 374 14.46 -14.63 9.71
CA ASN A 374 14.58 -14.09 11.06
C ASN A 374 13.26 -13.47 11.53
N ALA A 375 12.59 -12.72 10.65
CA ALA A 375 11.30 -12.13 10.95
C ALA A 375 10.20 -13.20 11.08
N PHE A 376 10.20 -14.25 10.24
CA PHE A 376 9.33 -15.41 10.41
C PHE A 376 9.52 -16.08 11.79
N LEU A 377 10.76 -16.37 12.18
CA LEU A 377 11.07 -17.01 13.47
C LEU A 377 10.63 -16.16 14.68
N ARG A 378 10.73 -14.83 14.58
CA ARG A 378 10.23 -13.90 15.59
C ARG A 378 8.71 -13.90 15.70
N SER A 379 8.00 -14.27 14.62
CA SER A 379 6.54 -14.33 14.58
C SER A 379 5.96 -15.63 15.18
N LEU A 380 6.75 -16.69 15.32
CA LEU A 380 6.28 -17.97 15.85
C LEU A 380 5.92 -17.87 17.34
N GLU A 381 4.73 -18.38 17.72
CA GLU A 381 4.30 -18.43 19.13
C GLU A 381 5.35 -19.12 20.00
N PRO A 382 5.62 -18.66 21.24
CA PRO A 382 6.65 -19.22 22.13
C PRO A 382 6.62 -20.73 22.32
N SER A 383 5.43 -21.34 22.29
CA SER A 383 5.19 -22.78 22.45
C SER A 383 5.54 -23.61 21.22
N ARG A 384 5.75 -22.99 20.05
CA ARG A 384 5.98 -23.69 18.79
C ARG A 384 7.40 -24.23 18.70
N ARG A 385 7.50 -25.48 18.27
CA ARG A 385 8.77 -26.15 17.98
C ARG A 385 9.15 -25.89 16.52
N PHE A 386 10.40 -25.50 16.29
CA PHE A 386 10.93 -25.36 14.94
C PHE A 386 12.37 -25.88 14.86
N ALA A 387 12.72 -26.43 13.70
CA ALA A 387 14.10 -26.80 13.36
C ALA A 387 14.51 -26.05 12.09
N ILE A 388 15.78 -25.66 12.00
CA ILE A 388 16.36 -25.06 10.79
C ILE A 388 17.42 -26.03 10.28
N VAL A 389 17.33 -26.42 9.03
CA VAL A 389 18.28 -27.30 8.34
C VAL A 389 18.87 -26.50 7.19
N SER A 390 20.19 -26.29 7.18
CA SER A 390 20.90 -25.75 6.02
C SER A 390 21.45 -26.90 5.18
N VAL A 391 21.33 -26.83 3.86
CA VAL A 391 21.82 -27.81 2.89
C VAL A 391 22.77 -27.09 1.94
N ASP A 392 24.00 -27.57 1.81
CA ASP A 392 24.93 -27.08 0.79
C ASP A 392 25.71 -28.25 0.17
N ALA A 393 26.57 -27.97 -0.81
CA ALA A 393 27.41 -28.96 -1.47
C ALA A 393 28.35 -29.75 -0.51
N ARG A 394 28.56 -29.25 0.72
CA ARG A 394 29.39 -29.90 1.76
C ARG A 394 28.55 -30.75 2.72
N GLY A 395 27.22 -30.77 2.56
CA GLY A 395 26.30 -31.59 3.34
C GLY A 395 25.18 -30.79 4.00
N MET A 396 24.46 -31.43 4.91
CA MET A 396 23.30 -30.87 5.60
C MET A 396 23.65 -30.52 7.04
N ARG A 397 23.09 -29.47 7.63
CA ARG A 397 23.35 -29.02 9.02
C ARG A 397 22.04 -28.63 9.71
N ALA A 398 21.74 -29.22 10.87
CA ALA A 398 20.51 -28.95 11.61
C ALA A 398 20.75 -28.10 12.88
N PHE A 399 19.81 -27.21 13.19
CA PHE A 399 19.82 -26.31 14.34
C PHE A 399 18.45 -26.31 15.05
N PRO A 400 18.43 -26.28 16.39
CA PRO A 400 19.56 -26.44 17.32
C PRO A 400 20.06 -27.91 17.40
N LYS A 401 21.35 -28.11 17.75
CA LYS A 401 21.95 -29.46 17.94
C LYS A 401 21.34 -30.23 19.13
N GLU A 402 20.80 -29.51 20.13
CA GLU A 402 20.20 -30.06 21.34
C GLU A 402 18.85 -29.37 21.65
N GLY A 403 17.73 -30.00 21.31
CA GLY A 403 16.39 -29.62 21.79
C GLY A 403 15.79 -28.33 21.19
N LEU A 404 14.53 -28.41 20.77
CA LEU A 404 13.85 -27.36 20.01
C LEU A 404 13.55 -26.10 20.87
N SER A 405 13.78 -24.92 20.28
CA SER A 405 13.20 -23.59 20.58
C SER A 405 13.85 -22.62 21.60
N ALA A 406 14.37 -23.03 22.77
CA ALA A 406 14.70 -22.04 23.82
C ALA A 406 15.99 -21.22 23.57
N THR A 407 17.08 -21.89 23.19
CA THR A 407 18.39 -21.25 22.94
C THR A 407 18.37 -20.41 21.66
N ALA A 408 17.76 -20.93 20.59
CA ALA A 408 17.61 -20.22 19.32
C ALA A 408 16.82 -18.90 19.46
N ARG A 409 15.72 -18.91 20.23
CA ARG A 409 14.92 -17.69 20.48
C ARG A 409 15.69 -16.65 21.28
N ARG A 410 16.50 -17.07 22.26
CA ARG A 410 17.33 -16.18 23.08
C ARG A 410 18.41 -15.48 22.24
N GLU A 411 18.97 -16.16 21.25
CA GLU A 411 19.97 -15.58 20.35
C GLU A 411 19.34 -14.67 19.29
N ILE A 412 18.20 -15.05 18.68
CA ILE A 412 17.44 -14.21 17.74
C ILE A 412 16.97 -12.89 18.39
N GLY A 413 16.59 -12.94 19.67
CA GLY A 413 16.14 -11.78 20.45
C GLY A 413 17.25 -10.76 20.77
N ARG A 414 18.54 -11.12 20.63
CA ARG A 414 19.68 -10.22 20.88
C ARG A 414 20.14 -9.45 19.64
N GLY A 415 19.50 -9.66 18.49
CA GLY A 415 19.84 -8.95 17.24
C GLY A 415 21.13 -9.44 16.58
N GLU A 416 21.74 -10.54 17.04
CA GLU A 416 22.86 -11.16 16.34
C GLU A 416 22.36 -11.84 15.05
N GLN A 417 23.13 -11.74 13.94
CA GLN A 417 22.84 -12.46 12.68
C GLN A 417 23.02 -13.97 12.89
N PHE A 418 21.98 -14.59 13.46
CA PHE A 418 21.93 -15.99 13.91
C PHE A 418 22.36 -17.00 12.84
N ILE A 419 22.05 -16.72 11.56
CA ILE A 419 22.31 -17.61 10.44
C ILE A 419 23.77 -17.53 9.94
N GLY A 420 24.50 -16.44 10.22
CA GLY A 420 25.89 -16.27 9.80
C GLY A 420 26.87 -17.29 10.40
N ARG A 421 26.56 -17.85 11.58
CA ARG A 421 27.39 -18.89 12.26
C ARG A 421 27.16 -20.30 11.70
N VAL A 422 26.04 -20.55 11.02
CA VAL A 422 25.68 -21.88 10.49
C VAL A 422 26.65 -22.37 9.41
N ARG A 423 27.39 -21.45 8.77
CA ARG A 423 28.28 -21.70 7.61
C ARG A 423 29.62 -22.39 7.95
N ASN A 424 30.05 -22.49 9.21
CA ASN A 424 31.44 -22.87 9.53
C ASN A 424 31.76 -24.26 10.15
N ASP A 425 30.82 -25.16 10.43
CA ASP A 425 31.13 -26.46 11.09
C ASP A 425 30.85 -27.70 10.23
N GLY A 426 31.86 -28.54 10.01
CA GLY A 426 31.83 -29.72 9.13
C GLY A 426 31.03 -30.93 9.65
N ASP A 427 30.48 -31.66 8.66
CA ASP A 427 29.97 -33.04 8.65
C ASP A 427 28.61 -33.35 9.35
N ALA A 428 27.52 -33.53 8.58
CA ALA A 428 26.19 -33.79 9.16
C ALA A 428 25.14 -34.55 8.30
N THR A 429 25.57 -35.34 7.30
CA THR A 429 24.64 -36.15 6.48
C THR A 429 23.96 -37.29 7.28
N ALA A 430 24.63 -37.84 8.31
CA ALA A 430 24.05 -38.87 9.20
C ALA A 430 23.04 -38.32 10.23
N THR A 431 23.04 -37.01 10.45
CA THR A 431 22.25 -36.35 11.51
C THR A 431 20.84 -35.99 11.04
N LEU A 432 20.60 -35.91 9.72
CA LEU A 432 19.29 -35.51 9.20
C LEU A 432 18.24 -36.62 9.33
N ALA A 433 18.51 -37.86 8.93
CA ALA A 433 17.52 -38.94 9.05
C ALA A 433 17.14 -39.19 10.52
N ASP A 434 18.11 -39.10 11.43
CA ASP A 434 17.86 -39.21 12.88
C ASP A 434 17.19 -37.95 13.45
N GLY A 435 17.54 -36.75 12.98
CA GLY A 435 16.91 -35.49 13.34
C GLY A 435 15.47 -35.37 12.83
N LEU A 436 15.21 -35.81 11.60
CA LEU A 436 13.90 -35.90 10.96
C LEU A 436 13.08 -37.08 11.48
N ARG A 437 13.69 -38.18 11.94
CA ARG A 437 12.98 -39.24 12.69
C ARG A 437 12.58 -38.76 14.08
N ARG A 438 13.47 -38.06 14.81
CA ARG A 438 13.13 -37.40 16.08
C ARG A 438 12.10 -36.29 15.89
N ALA A 439 12.17 -35.57 14.76
CA ALA A 439 11.14 -34.62 14.37
C ALA A 439 9.88 -35.30 13.81
N GLY A 440 9.93 -36.56 13.39
CA GLY A 440 8.80 -37.35 12.88
C GLY A 440 7.79 -37.73 13.97
N GLU A 441 8.13 -37.52 15.25
CA GLU A 441 7.14 -37.45 16.34
C GLU A 441 6.27 -36.18 16.26
N LEU A 442 6.70 -35.19 15.48
CA LEU A 442 6.01 -33.94 15.23
C LEU A 442 5.47 -34.00 13.80
N LYS A 443 4.15 -34.01 13.61
CA LYS A 443 3.56 -33.93 12.26
C LYS A 443 4.04 -32.63 11.59
N PRO A 444 4.94 -32.65 10.60
CA PRO A 444 5.51 -31.43 10.06
C PRO A 444 4.54 -30.88 9.00
N ALA A 445 4.41 -29.57 8.88
CA ALA A 445 3.51 -29.00 7.86
C ALA A 445 4.16 -28.02 6.88
N VAL A 446 5.43 -27.67 7.04
CA VAL A 446 6.00 -26.61 6.21
C VAL A 446 7.50 -26.80 6.12
N ILE A 447 7.97 -27.00 4.89
CA ILE A 447 9.38 -27.02 4.53
C ILE A 447 9.62 -25.83 3.61
N LEU A 448 10.27 -24.80 4.14
CA LEU A 448 10.66 -23.60 3.41
C LEU A 448 11.99 -23.85 2.70
N VAL A 449 11.96 -24.16 1.40
CA VAL A 449 13.18 -24.34 0.58
C VAL A 449 13.55 -23.00 -0.06
N VAL A 450 14.66 -22.39 0.35
CA VAL A 450 15.20 -21.16 -0.25
C VAL A 450 16.48 -21.49 -1.00
N THR A 451 16.44 -21.41 -2.32
CA THR A 451 17.58 -21.62 -3.23
C THR A 451 17.55 -20.55 -4.32
N SER A 452 18.73 -20.27 -4.87
CA SER A 452 18.97 -19.32 -5.95
C SER A 452 19.67 -19.96 -7.17
N ASP A 453 20.03 -21.24 -7.09
CA ASP A 453 20.65 -22.00 -8.18
C ASP A 453 20.13 -23.46 -8.23
N ALA A 454 20.09 -24.03 -9.43
CA ALA A 454 19.68 -25.40 -9.72
C ALA A 454 20.70 -26.46 -9.24
N GLY A 455 21.93 -26.06 -8.90
CA GLY A 455 23.01 -26.96 -8.47
C GLY A 455 22.71 -27.82 -7.23
N ASP A 456 21.74 -27.41 -6.42
CA ASP A 456 21.34 -28.14 -5.21
C ASP A 456 20.15 -29.08 -5.40
N ALA A 457 19.64 -29.22 -6.62
CA ALA A 457 18.42 -29.97 -6.89
C ALA A 457 18.47 -31.43 -6.38
N ASP A 458 19.63 -32.09 -6.47
CA ASP A 458 19.82 -33.46 -6.00
C ASP A 458 19.86 -33.56 -4.47
N ALA A 459 20.49 -32.59 -3.80
CA ALA A 459 20.56 -32.54 -2.34
C ALA A 459 19.19 -32.21 -1.73
N ILE A 460 18.46 -31.28 -2.36
CA ILE A 460 17.08 -30.95 -2.02
C ILE A 460 16.17 -32.17 -2.27
N GLY A 461 16.36 -32.87 -3.39
CA GLY A 461 15.64 -34.10 -3.72
C GLY A 461 15.83 -35.19 -2.68
N ALA A 462 17.07 -35.43 -2.23
CA ALA A 462 17.37 -36.41 -1.19
C ALA A 462 16.76 -36.04 0.18
N ALA A 463 16.86 -34.77 0.59
CA ALA A 463 16.25 -34.30 1.82
C ALA A 463 14.72 -34.46 1.79
N VAL A 464 14.12 -34.25 0.63
CA VAL A 464 12.68 -34.31 0.44
C VAL A 464 12.15 -35.74 0.32
N GLU A 465 12.84 -36.65 -0.36
CA GLU A 465 12.43 -38.07 -0.39
C GLU A 465 12.38 -38.66 1.03
N ALA A 466 13.28 -38.25 1.93
CA ALA A 466 13.21 -38.61 3.34
C ALA A 466 11.96 -38.05 4.08
N LEU A 467 11.37 -36.96 3.58
CA LEU A 467 10.19 -36.30 4.15
C LEU A 467 8.88 -36.84 3.56
N LYS A 468 8.93 -37.39 2.35
CA LYS A 468 7.81 -38.04 1.64
C LYS A 468 7.26 -39.22 2.42
N GLU A 469 8.13 -40.02 3.03
CA GLU A 469 7.74 -41.15 3.89
C GLU A 469 6.89 -40.73 5.10
N GLN A 470 6.89 -39.44 5.47
CA GLN A 470 6.19 -38.90 6.64
C GLN A 470 4.87 -38.19 6.32
N GLY A 471 4.46 -38.11 5.04
CA GLY A 471 3.22 -37.43 4.64
C GLY A 471 3.24 -35.90 4.86
N THR A 472 4.42 -35.30 4.81
CA THR A 472 4.65 -33.87 5.07
C THR A 472 4.26 -33.00 3.88
N ARG A 473 3.60 -31.87 4.13
CA ARG A 473 3.34 -30.83 3.11
C ARG A 473 4.55 -29.91 2.95
N VAL A 474 4.92 -29.59 1.71
CA VAL A 474 6.08 -28.74 1.38
C VAL A 474 5.66 -27.40 0.78
N LEU A 475 6.31 -26.31 1.19
CA LEU A 475 6.10 -24.97 0.63
C LEU A 475 7.46 -24.38 0.22
N ALA A 476 7.80 -24.49 -1.06
CA ALA A 476 9.10 -24.04 -1.54
C ALA A 476 9.07 -22.58 -1.98
N PHE A 477 10.15 -21.82 -1.70
CA PHE A 477 10.29 -20.42 -2.06
C PHE A 477 11.57 -20.22 -2.87
N TRP A 478 11.42 -20.11 -4.18
CA TRP A 478 12.52 -19.83 -5.09
C TRP A 478 12.85 -18.33 -5.08
N ILE A 479 14.07 -17.98 -4.67
CA ILE A 479 14.57 -16.59 -4.66
C ILE A 479 15.53 -16.42 -5.83
N GLY A 480 15.00 -16.02 -6.99
CA GLY A 480 15.79 -15.91 -8.22
C GLY A 480 15.13 -15.11 -9.34
N SER A 481 15.97 -14.66 -10.28
CA SER A 481 15.56 -13.91 -11.49
C SER A 481 14.92 -14.79 -12.57
N GLY A 482 15.14 -16.11 -12.51
CA GLY A 482 14.52 -17.10 -13.41
C GLY A 482 13.16 -17.63 -12.93
N PRO A 483 12.43 -18.37 -13.78
CA PRO A 483 11.25 -19.13 -13.37
C PRO A 483 11.61 -20.17 -12.30
N VAL A 484 10.62 -20.61 -11.51
CA VAL A 484 10.81 -21.68 -10.53
C VAL A 484 11.36 -22.92 -11.24
N PRO A 485 12.48 -23.52 -10.78
CA PRO A 485 13.04 -24.70 -11.41
C PRO A 485 12.02 -25.84 -11.52
N THR A 486 11.94 -26.48 -12.69
CA THR A 486 10.99 -27.59 -12.94
C THR A 486 11.14 -28.70 -11.89
N THR A 487 12.36 -28.95 -11.43
CA THR A 487 12.64 -29.93 -10.36
C THR A 487 11.94 -29.55 -9.06
N LEU A 488 11.97 -28.28 -8.66
CA LEU A 488 11.32 -27.79 -7.44
C LEU A 488 9.79 -27.84 -7.56
N SER A 489 9.25 -27.49 -8.73
CA SER A 489 7.82 -27.60 -9.01
C SER A 489 7.33 -29.06 -8.99
N ARG A 490 8.10 -29.99 -9.58
CA ARG A 490 7.81 -31.42 -9.54
C ARG A 490 7.84 -31.95 -8.11
N LEU A 491 8.84 -31.54 -7.35
CA LEU A 491 9.03 -31.92 -5.96
C LEU A 491 7.85 -31.49 -5.08
N CYS A 492 7.41 -30.24 -5.20
CA CYS A 492 6.22 -29.74 -4.51
C CYS A 492 4.96 -30.52 -4.92
N ALA A 493 4.78 -30.81 -6.21
CA ALA A 493 3.64 -31.59 -6.68
C ALA A 493 3.59 -33.01 -6.09
N GLU A 494 4.74 -33.67 -5.94
CA GLU A 494 4.85 -35.01 -5.34
C GLU A 494 4.50 -35.06 -3.84
N LEU A 495 4.47 -33.91 -3.15
CA LEU A 495 4.29 -33.79 -1.69
C LEU A 495 3.04 -33.00 -1.29
N ASN A 496 2.07 -32.86 -2.20
CA ASN A 496 0.90 -32.00 -2.00
C ASN A 496 1.25 -30.56 -1.60
N GLY A 497 2.38 -30.07 -2.10
CA GLY A 497 2.99 -28.78 -1.81
C GLY A 497 2.77 -27.74 -2.90
N GLU A 498 3.30 -26.54 -2.66
CA GLU A 498 3.29 -25.42 -3.62
C GLU A 498 4.70 -24.83 -3.72
N ALA A 499 5.13 -24.47 -4.92
CA ALA A 499 6.37 -23.72 -5.14
C ALA A 499 6.03 -22.28 -5.54
N ARG A 500 6.58 -21.31 -4.81
CA ARG A 500 6.38 -19.88 -5.04
C ARG A 500 7.68 -19.21 -5.44
N ARG A 501 7.58 -18.27 -6.36
CA ARG A 501 8.69 -17.38 -6.70
C ARG A 501 8.65 -16.16 -5.79
N VAL A 502 9.78 -15.81 -5.22
CA VAL A 502 10.02 -14.55 -4.51
C VAL A 502 11.04 -13.78 -5.33
N GLN A 503 10.70 -12.54 -5.69
CA GLN A 503 11.64 -11.67 -6.37
C GLN A 503 12.58 -11.07 -5.32
N PRO A 504 13.93 -11.18 -5.48
CA PRO A 504 14.86 -10.49 -4.60
C PRO A 504 14.63 -8.98 -4.67
N SER A 505 14.86 -8.28 -3.56
CA SER A 505 14.61 -6.84 -3.43
C SER A 505 15.47 -6.00 -4.39
N THR A 506 16.60 -6.55 -4.82
CA THR A 506 17.50 -5.99 -5.83
C THR A 506 17.45 -6.85 -7.09
N GLN A 507 16.80 -6.37 -8.16
CA GLN A 507 17.05 -6.92 -9.49
C GLN A 507 18.41 -6.39 -9.98
N PRO A 508 19.32 -7.25 -10.48
CA PRO A 508 20.43 -6.76 -11.29
C PRO A 508 19.85 -6.13 -12.55
N ASP A 509 20.31 -4.91 -12.83
CA ASP A 509 19.95 -4.11 -14.00
C ASP A 509 20.05 -4.97 -15.29
N PRO A 510 18.96 -5.19 -16.04
CA PRO A 510 18.97 -6.06 -17.23
C PRO A 510 19.85 -5.53 -18.38
N GLY A 511 20.58 -4.44 -18.18
CA GLY A 511 21.50 -3.81 -19.13
C GLY A 511 23.00 -3.98 -18.85
N VAL A 512 23.42 -4.74 -17.83
CA VAL A 512 24.86 -5.00 -17.61
C VAL A 512 25.26 -6.28 -18.37
N PRO A 513 26.05 -6.20 -19.45
CA PRO A 513 26.59 -7.40 -20.08
C PRO A 513 27.50 -8.11 -19.07
N THR A 514 27.19 -9.37 -18.77
CA THR A 514 28.07 -10.24 -17.99
C THR A 514 29.41 -10.36 -18.73
N GLU A 515 30.49 -9.92 -18.08
CA GLU A 515 31.87 -10.12 -18.51
C GLU A 515 32.18 -11.62 -18.58
N GLU A 516 31.93 -12.24 -19.72
CA GLU A 516 32.42 -13.58 -20.01
C GLU A 516 32.73 -13.70 -21.50
N GLU A 517 33.64 -12.86 -22.00
CA GLU A 517 34.46 -13.17 -23.18
C GLU A 517 35.57 -12.12 -23.32
N THR A 518 36.64 -12.26 -22.54
CA THR A 518 38.00 -12.00 -23.04
C THR A 518 39.01 -12.59 -22.06
N ALA A 519 39.48 -13.79 -22.37
CA ALA A 519 40.84 -14.21 -22.07
C ALA A 519 41.42 -14.79 -23.38
N PRO A 520 42.72 -14.57 -23.64
CA PRO A 520 43.31 -14.52 -24.99
C PRO A 520 43.28 -15.82 -25.80
#